data_AF-A0ABD0PF20-F1
#
_entry.id   AF-A0ABD0PF20-F1
#
_cell.length_a   1.000
_cell.length_b   1.000
_cell.length_c   1.000
_cell.angle_alpha   90.00
_cell.angle_beta   90.00
_cell.angle_gamma   90.00
#
_symmetry.space_group_name_H-M   'P 1'
#
loop_
_entity.id
_entity.type
_entity.pdbx_description
1 polymer ?
#
loop_
_entity_poly.entity_id
_entity_poly.type
_entity_poly.pdbx_seq_one_letter_code
_entity_poly.pdbx_strand_id
1 'polypeptide(L)'
;VSFSDSESLSACRVCARCPTGIPELARCTPTQDTHCDCGEHFFLWRDANSTSGLCASCTMCGYGSGVAQVCGPLGNTVCERCKPGTYSKEKSYRKPCVPCSRCSDDEVEIRPCQPDSDTVCM
;
A
#
# COMPACT_ATOMS: atom_id res chain seq x y z
N VAL A 1 25.94 4.30 -5.30
CA VAL A 1 24.79 5.11 -5.76
C VAL A 1 23.80 5.24 -4.62
N SER A 2 23.27 6.43 -4.38
CA SER A 2 22.35 6.72 -3.27
C SER A 2 21.25 7.67 -3.74
N PHE A 3 20.08 7.58 -3.10
CA PHE A 3 18.91 8.40 -3.39
C PHE A 3 18.35 9.05 -2.11
N SER A 4 17.60 10.13 -2.27
CA SER A 4 16.79 10.75 -1.22
C SER A 4 15.39 11.04 -1.77
N ASP A 5 14.37 10.47 -1.13
CA ASP A 5 12.95 10.63 -1.51
C ASP A 5 12.34 11.94 -0.95
N SER A 6 13.12 12.74 -0.23
CA SER A 6 12.64 13.97 0.42
C SER A 6 13.65 15.11 0.25
N GLU A 7 13.15 16.34 0.05
CA GLU A 7 13.96 17.58 0.04
C GLU A 7 14.44 18.01 1.44
N SER A 8 14.08 17.26 2.48
CA SER A 8 14.59 17.43 3.84
C SER A 8 15.94 16.73 3.99
N LEU A 9 16.78 17.20 4.92
CA LEU A 9 18.13 16.68 5.25
C LEU A 9 18.17 15.23 5.78
N SER A 10 17.33 14.33 5.26
CA SER A 10 17.43 12.91 5.51
C SER A 10 18.71 12.36 4.85
N ALA A 11 19.44 11.51 5.58
CA ALA A 11 20.65 10.88 5.07
C ALA A 11 20.34 10.10 3.78
N CYS A 12 21.15 10.28 2.75
CA CYS A 12 21.00 9.58 1.47
C CYS A 12 21.02 8.07 1.71
N ARG A 13 19.99 7.38 1.20
CA ARG A 13 19.89 5.92 1.29
C ARG A 13 20.65 5.32 0.13
N VAL A 14 21.46 4.30 0.38
CA VAL A 14 22.10 3.54 -0.70
C VAL A 14 21.03 2.91 -1.59
N CYS A 15 21.24 2.82 -2.90
CA CYS A 15 20.24 2.21 -3.78
C CYS A 15 20.14 0.70 -3.61
N ALA A 16 18.95 0.16 -3.86
CA ALA A 16 18.69 -1.26 -3.83
C ALA A 16 19.25 -1.92 -5.09
N ARG A 17 19.58 -3.20 -5.00
CA ARG A 17 19.87 -4.05 -6.15
C ARG A 17 18.81 -5.13 -6.23
N CYS A 18 18.38 -5.40 -7.46
CA CYS A 18 17.45 -6.50 -7.69
C CYS A 18 18.14 -7.83 -7.39
N PRO A 19 17.42 -8.78 -6.78
CA PRO A 19 17.93 -10.12 -6.56
C PRO A 19 18.16 -10.83 -7.89
N THR A 20 19.00 -11.87 -7.87
CA THR A 20 19.39 -12.62 -9.06
C THR A 20 18.18 -13.17 -9.81
N GLY A 21 18.08 -12.87 -11.11
CA GLY A 21 16.98 -13.34 -11.97
C GLY A 21 15.77 -12.42 -12.04
N ILE A 22 15.75 -11.31 -11.30
CA ILE A 22 14.70 -10.30 -11.36
C ILE A 22 15.13 -9.12 -12.23
N PRO A 23 14.36 -8.72 -13.26
CA PRO A 23 14.71 -7.60 -14.11
C PRO A 23 14.46 -6.24 -13.39
N GLU A 24 15.32 -5.27 -13.71
CA GLU A 24 15.18 -3.88 -13.27
C GLU A 24 14.17 -3.15 -14.15
N LEU A 25 13.07 -2.67 -13.55
CA LEU A 25 12.07 -1.83 -14.22
C LEU A 25 12.53 -0.37 -14.32
N ALA A 26 13.17 0.12 -13.26
CA ALA A 26 13.74 1.47 -13.23
C ALA A 26 15.07 1.47 -12.49
N ARG A 27 16.03 2.21 -13.04
CA ARG A 27 17.35 2.41 -12.43
C ARG A 27 17.23 3.40 -11.27
N CYS A 28 18.08 3.23 -10.25
CA CYS A 28 18.17 4.23 -9.18
C CYS A 28 18.57 5.61 -9.71
N THR A 29 17.92 6.63 -9.19
CA THR A 29 18.17 8.06 -9.45
C THR A 29 18.38 8.78 -8.11
N PRO A 30 18.92 10.01 -8.07
CA PRO A 30 19.06 10.75 -6.80
C PRO A 30 17.74 10.98 -6.06
N THR A 31 16.58 10.83 -6.71
CA THR A 31 15.25 11.06 -6.13
C THR A 31 14.38 9.81 -6.04
N GLN A 32 14.83 8.66 -6.57
CA GLN A 32 14.05 7.42 -6.61
C GLN A 32 14.96 6.20 -6.51
N ASP A 33 14.55 5.20 -5.73
CA ASP A 33 15.28 3.94 -5.60
C ASP A 33 15.21 3.08 -6.89
N THR A 34 16.02 2.03 -6.96
CA THR A 34 15.89 0.99 -8.00
C THR A 34 14.54 0.29 -7.88
N HIS A 35 13.82 0.16 -8.99
CA HIS A 35 12.58 -0.61 -9.05
C HIS A 35 12.82 -1.94 -9.74
N CYS A 36 12.40 -3.02 -9.09
CA CYS A 36 12.56 -4.38 -9.57
C CYS A 36 11.22 -5.00 -9.93
N ASP A 37 11.18 -5.83 -10.97
CA ASP A 37 9.98 -6.58 -11.34
C ASP A 37 9.85 -7.86 -10.50
N CYS A 38 9.46 -7.70 -9.24
CA CYS A 38 9.22 -8.85 -8.35
C CYS A 38 7.99 -9.70 -8.74
N GLY A 39 7.23 -9.29 -9.77
CA GLY A 39 6.00 -9.94 -10.18
C GLY A 39 4.78 -9.54 -9.33
N GLU A 40 3.63 -10.13 -9.64
CA GLU A 40 2.39 -9.84 -8.92
C GLU A 40 2.44 -10.34 -7.48
N HIS A 41 1.89 -9.55 -6.55
CA HIS A 41 1.85 -9.84 -5.10
C HIS A 41 3.18 -9.77 -4.36
N PHE A 42 4.24 -9.28 -5.00
CA PHE A 42 5.53 -9.07 -4.37
C PHE A 42 6.02 -7.63 -4.57
N PHE A 43 6.85 -7.17 -3.63
CA PHE A 43 7.55 -5.90 -3.71
C PHE A 43 9.02 -6.10 -3.34
N LEU A 44 9.85 -5.14 -3.74
CA LEU A 44 11.25 -5.12 -3.35
C LEU A 44 11.36 -4.68 -1.89
N TRP A 45 11.59 -5.63 -0.98
CA TRP A 45 11.92 -5.36 0.41
C TRP A 45 13.43 -5.25 0.57
N ARG A 46 13.85 -4.32 1.43
CA ARG A 46 15.24 -4.12 1.79
C ARG A 46 15.34 -3.55 3.19
N ASP A 47 16.48 -3.76 3.82
CA ASP A 47 16.86 -2.97 4.99
C ASP A 47 17.51 -1.64 4.57
N ALA A 48 17.39 -0.62 5.44
CA ALA A 48 17.84 0.73 5.14
C ALA A 48 19.36 0.86 4.97
N ASN A 49 20.15 -0.13 5.41
CA ASN A 49 21.61 -0.08 5.44
C ASN A 49 22.27 -1.01 4.42
N SER A 50 21.52 -1.92 3.79
CA SER A 50 22.06 -2.87 2.81
C SER A 50 21.55 -2.58 1.42
N THR A 51 22.37 -2.92 0.44
CA THR A 51 22.05 -2.80 -0.99
C THR A 51 21.30 -4.02 -1.53
N SER A 52 21.26 -5.12 -0.79
CA SER A 52 20.59 -6.36 -1.19
C SER A 52 19.08 -6.24 -0.98
N GLY A 53 18.31 -6.17 -2.07
CA GLY A 53 16.86 -6.30 -2.03
C GLY A 53 16.42 -7.76 -2.17
N LEU A 54 15.28 -8.10 -1.58
CA LEU A 54 14.60 -9.38 -1.75
C LEU A 54 13.12 -9.14 -2.06
N CYS A 55 12.53 -10.00 -2.89
CA CYS A 55 11.11 -9.89 -3.19
C CYS A 55 10.31 -10.48 -2.03
N ALA A 56 9.63 -9.61 -1.27
CA ALA A 56 8.76 -10.00 -0.16
C ALA A 56 7.29 -9.92 -0.59
N SER A 57 6.44 -10.72 0.05
CA SER A 57 5.01 -10.71 -0.24
C SER A 57 4.33 -9.44 0.28
N CYS A 58 3.38 -8.93 -0.49
CA CYS A 58 2.62 -7.74 -0.13
C CYS A 58 1.87 -7.92 1.19
N THR A 59 1.89 -6.89 2.03
CA THR A 59 1.05 -6.83 3.22
C THR A 59 -0.41 -6.65 2.84
N MET A 60 -1.30 -7.34 3.56
CA MET A 60 -2.74 -7.26 3.34
C MET A 60 -3.35 -6.34 4.39
N CYS A 61 -4.12 -5.34 3.97
CA CYS A 61 -4.88 -4.49 4.86
C CYS A 61 -6.05 -5.28 5.43
N GLY A 62 -6.19 -5.26 6.76
CA GLY A 62 -7.28 -5.96 7.46
C GLY A 62 -8.58 -5.18 7.48
N TYR A 63 -9.59 -5.75 8.15
CA TYR A 63 -10.87 -5.10 8.39
C TYR A 63 -10.69 -3.73 9.04
N GLY A 64 -11.46 -2.73 8.59
CA GLY A 64 -11.31 -1.36 9.10
C GLY A 64 -10.22 -0.53 8.43
N SER A 65 -9.39 -1.15 7.58
CA SER A 65 -8.31 -0.48 6.87
C SER A 65 -8.35 -0.79 5.38
N GLY A 66 -8.06 0.22 4.57
CA GLY A 66 -7.97 0.12 3.13
C GLY A 66 -6.55 0.40 2.64
N VAL A 67 -6.31 0.02 1.40
CA VAL A 67 -5.05 0.26 0.72
C VAL A 67 -4.95 1.73 0.31
N ALA A 68 -4.01 2.46 0.92
CA ALA A 68 -3.67 3.83 0.52
C ALA A 68 -2.62 3.85 -0.60
N GLN A 69 -1.65 2.94 -0.53
CA GLN A 69 -0.68 2.69 -1.60
C GLN A 69 -0.70 1.22 -1.96
N VAL A 70 -0.92 0.94 -3.25
CA VAL A 70 -0.93 -0.42 -3.78
C VAL A 70 0.49 -0.98 -3.76
N CYS A 71 0.60 -2.26 -3.39
CA CYS A 71 1.86 -2.98 -3.49
C CYS A 71 2.37 -3.07 -4.92
N GLY A 72 3.66 -2.86 -5.10
CA GLY A 72 4.32 -3.03 -6.39
C GLY A 72 5.78 -2.59 -6.37
N PRO A 73 6.32 -2.10 -7.50
CA PRO A 73 7.73 -1.73 -7.60
C PRO A 73 8.11 -0.53 -6.73
N LEU A 74 7.12 0.30 -6.38
CA LEU A 74 7.27 1.45 -5.47
C LEU A 74 7.39 1.04 -3.99
N GLY A 75 7.05 -0.21 -3.66
CA GLY A 75 7.16 -0.73 -2.31
C GLY A 75 5.94 -1.53 -1.86
N ASN A 76 5.89 -1.80 -0.56
CA ASN A 76 4.84 -2.58 0.06
C ASN A 76 3.48 -1.86 0.02
N THR A 77 2.42 -2.61 0.23
CA THR A 77 1.10 -2.07 0.54
C THR A 77 1.19 -1.16 1.76
N VAL A 78 0.67 0.07 1.64
CA VAL A 78 0.46 0.95 2.78
C VAL A 78 -1.02 0.91 3.13
N CYS A 79 -1.31 0.48 4.35
CA CYS A 79 -2.67 0.39 4.87
C CYS A 79 -2.99 1.63 5.69
N GLU A 80 -4.11 2.27 5.39
CA GLU A 80 -4.65 3.39 6.15
C GLU A 80 -6.01 2.99 6.73
N ARG A 81 -6.31 3.48 7.93
CA ARG A 81 -7.62 3.28 8.56
C ARG A 81 -8.69 4.00 7.77
N CYS A 82 -9.84 3.36 7.56
CA CYS A 82 -10.93 3.98 6.81
C CYS A 82 -11.47 5.22 7.53
N LYS A 83 -11.62 6.30 6.76
CA LYS A 83 -12.14 7.58 7.23
C LYS A 83 -13.66 7.47 7.45
N PRO A 84 -14.27 8.34 8.28
CA PRO A 84 -15.72 8.37 8.46
C PRO A 84 -16.44 8.47 7.10
N GLY A 85 -17.43 7.61 6.87
CA GLY A 85 -18.13 7.49 5.58
C GLY A 85 -17.49 6.52 4.59
N THR A 86 -16.43 5.80 4.99
CA THR A 86 -15.87 4.68 4.23
C THR A 86 -15.65 3.46 5.11
N TYR A 87 -15.68 2.27 4.51
CA TYR A 87 -15.46 0.99 5.19
C TYR A 87 -14.59 0.03 4.38
N SER A 88 -14.08 -1.00 5.03
CA SER A 88 -13.36 -2.11 4.41
C SER A 88 -13.67 -3.39 5.17
N LYS A 89 -14.45 -4.28 4.52
CA LYS A 89 -14.89 -5.58 5.08
C LYS A 89 -14.06 -6.77 4.59
N GLU A 90 -13.02 -6.53 3.80
CA GLU A 90 -12.22 -7.59 3.17
C GLU A 90 -10.73 -7.37 3.42
N LYS A 91 -10.01 -8.46 3.64
CA LYS A 91 -8.55 -8.42 3.75
C LYS A 91 -7.92 -8.35 2.36
N SER A 92 -7.32 -7.22 1.98
CA SER A 92 -6.80 -7.00 0.62
C SER A 92 -5.52 -6.16 0.59
N TYR A 93 -4.69 -6.39 -0.43
CA TYR A 93 -3.48 -5.63 -0.74
C TYR A 93 -3.67 -4.65 -1.93
N ARG A 94 -4.86 -4.66 -2.55
CA ARG A 94 -5.22 -3.75 -3.66
C ARG A 94 -6.50 -2.94 -3.42
N LYS A 95 -7.43 -3.40 -2.57
CA LYS A 95 -8.71 -2.71 -2.36
C LYS A 95 -8.56 -1.52 -1.38
N PRO A 96 -8.86 -0.28 -1.81
CA PRO A 96 -8.96 0.86 -0.90
C PRO A 96 -10.23 0.78 -0.05
N CYS A 97 -10.40 1.73 0.89
CA CYS A 97 -11.66 1.89 1.60
C CYS A 97 -12.77 2.25 0.61
N VAL A 98 -13.91 1.58 0.73
CA VAL A 98 -15.09 1.81 -0.12
C VAL A 98 -16.05 2.76 0.57
N PRO A 99 -16.77 3.63 -0.17
CA PRO A 99 -17.77 4.49 0.43
C PRO A 99 -18.92 3.67 1.02
N CYS A 100 -19.44 4.11 2.16
CA CYS A 100 -20.60 3.47 2.75
C CYS A 100 -21.85 3.71 1.91
N SER A 101 -22.73 2.71 1.91
CA SER A 101 -24.07 2.82 1.36
C SER A 101 -24.87 3.86 2.14
N ARG A 102 -25.75 4.59 1.44
CA ARG A 102 -26.68 5.54 2.06
C ARG A 102 -28.08 4.97 1.92
N CYS A 103 -28.87 5.03 2.99
CA CYS A 103 -30.27 4.62 2.95
C CYS A 103 -31.08 5.59 2.08
N SER A 104 -32.06 5.04 1.36
CA SER A 104 -33.06 5.81 0.61
C SER A 104 -34.04 6.49 1.58
N ASP A 105 -34.86 7.42 1.07
CA ASP A 105 -35.82 8.16 1.91
C ASP A 105 -36.87 7.25 2.57
N ASP A 106 -37.19 6.13 1.90
CA ASP A 106 -38.13 5.11 2.37
C ASP A 106 -37.51 4.04 3.30
N GLU A 107 -36.19 4.08 3.52
CA GLU A 107 -35.47 3.07 4.31
C GLU A 107 -34.98 3.65 5.64
N VAL A 108 -35.04 2.84 6.70
CA VAL A 108 -34.55 3.23 8.03
C VAL A 108 -33.13 2.69 8.23
N GLU A 109 -32.22 3.56 8.65
CA GLU A 109 -30.87 3.15 9.07
C GLU A 109 -30.94 2.31 10.35
N ILE A 110 -30.68 1.01 10.23
CA ILE A 110 -30.63 0.07 11.35
C ILE A 110 -29.26 0.10 12.02
N ARG A 111 -28.20 0.29 11.22
CA ARG A 111 -26.83 0.37 11.72
C ARG A 111 -26.05 1.42 10.95
N PRO A 112 -25.39 2.37 11.65
CA PRO A 112 -24.54 3.36 11.00
C PRO A 112 -23.30 2.70 10.40
N CYS A 113 -22.69 3.38 9.43
CA CYS A 113 -21.45 2.91 8.85
C CYS A 113 -20.30 2.85 9.88
N GLN A 114 -19.56 1.77 9.85
CA GLN A 114 -18.35 1.55 10.64
C GLN A 114 -17.15 1.32 9.70
N PRO A 115 -15.91 1.56 10.16
CA PRO A 115 -14.75 1.33 9.30
C PRO A 115 -14.64 -0.12 8.80
N ASP A 116 -15.15 -1.11 9.55
CA ASP A 116 -15.15 -2.53 9.19
C ASP A 116 -16.44 -3.02 8.51
N SER A 117 -17.54 -2.24 8.56
CA SER A 117 -18.84 -2.70 8.08
C SER A 117 -19.70 -1.58 7.51
N ASP A 118 -20.44 -1.92 6.44
CA ASP A 118 -21.32 -0.98 5.76
C ASP A 118 -22.54 -0.58 6.60
N THR A 119 -23.14 0.55 6.21
CA THR A 119 -24.48 0.96 6.64
C THR A 119 -25.49 -0.14 6.31
N VAL A 120 -26.40 -0.41 7.23
CA VAL A 120 -27.50 -1.36 7.02
C VAL A 120 -28.81 -0.61 7.06
N CYS A 121 -29.58 -0.73 5.96
CA CYS A 121 -30.88 -0.10 5.75
C CYS A 121 -31.97 -1.18 5.68
N MET A 122 -33.19 -0.86 6.09
CA MET A 122 -34.38 -1.72 6.02
C MET A 122 -35.60 -0.94 5.58
#